data_AF-C3ZCL6-F1
#
_entry.id   AF-C3ZCL6-F1
#
_cell.length_a   1.000
_cell.length_b   1.000
_cell.length_c   1.000
_cell.angle_alpha   90.00
_cell.angle_beta   90.00
_cell.angle_gamma   90.00
#
_symmetry.space_group_name_H-M   'P 1'
#
loop_
_entity.id
_entity.type
_entity.pdbx_description
1 polymer ?
#
loop_
_entity_poly.entity_id
_entity_poly.type
_entity_poly.pdbx_seq_one_letter_code
_entity_poly.pdbx_strand_id
1 'polypeptide(L)'
;STNPLPYRYRPFKNQLISFTRALDRARELVPDMERLEPVRTIGQVVAYTDQHTVSATDRRILTIFLNLHRDMEDFREGPVFSACATPETAARMEQWRSMLSPNYDFSSLRVGFPHQELNHLSCTEARTYYGGLVSLLPIALDLATDIVYSLERM
;
A
#
# COMPACT_ATOMS: atom_id res chain seq x y z
N SER A 1 5.50 -22.93 -3.84
CA SER A 1 6.16 -22.36 -2.66
C SER A 1 6.20 -20.86 -2.85
N THR A 2 5.15 -20.16 -2.41
CA THR A 2 5.00 -18.72 -2.60
C THR A 2 5.33 -18.07 -1.26
N ASN A 3 6.38 -17.26 -1.22
CA ASN A 3 6.86 -16.64 0.02
C ASN A 3 5.71 -15.92 0.75
N PRO A 4 5.63 -15.98 2.10
CA PRO A 4 4.62 -15.28 2.88
C PRO A 4 4.65 -13.76 2.63
N LEU A 5 3.48 -13.11 2.64
CA LEU A 5 3.30 -11.67 2.41
C LEU A 5 4.36 -10.77 3.12
N PRO A 6 4.69 -10.97 4.41
CA PRO A 6 5.71 -10.18 5.09
C PRO A 6 7.09 -10.19 4.42
N TYR A 7 7.49 -11.33 3.83
CA TYR A 7 8.77 -11.45 3.12
C TYR A 7 8.78 -10.65 1.81
N ARG A 8 7.62 -10.48 1.16
CA ARG A 8 7.50 -9.70 -0.07
C ARG A 8 7.45 -8.20 0.19
N TYR A 9 6.94 -7.78 1.34
CA TYR A 9 6.94 -6.37 1.74
C TYR A 9 8.36 -5.84 2.04
N ARG A 10 9.24 -6.66 2.60
CA ARG A 10 10.59 -6.24 3.03
C ARG A 10 11.44 -5.59 1.93
N PRO A 11 11.52 -6.12 0.69
CA PRO A 11 12.19 -5.43 -0.42
C PRO A 11 11.61 -4.05 -0.76
N PHE A 12 10.29 -3.86 -0.66
CA PHE A 12 9.66 -2.57 -0.91
C PHE A 12 9.95 -1.57 0.19
N LYS A 13 9.93 -2.02 1.46
CA LYS A 13 10.34 -1.19 2.61
C LYS A 13 11.72 -0.55 2.39
N ASN A 14 12.67 -1.30 1.84
CA ASN A 14 14.02 -0.78 1.52
C ASN A 14 14.05 0.20 0.32
N GLN A 15 13.02 0.19 -0.52
CA GLN A 15 12.91 1.02 -1.73
C GLN A 15 11.99 2.22 -1.57
N LEU A 16 11.43 2.45 -0.37
CA LEU A 16 10.40 3.46 -0.11
C LEU A 16 10.78 4.87 -0.61
N ILE A 17 12.02 5.30 -0.37
CA ILE A 17 12.53 6.61 -0.83
C ILE A 17 12.61 6.66 -2.36
N SER A 18 13.02 5.56 -3.00
CA SER A 18 13.08 5.49 -4.47
C SER A 18 11.68 5.49 -5.07
N PHE A 19 10.73 4.83 -4.40
CA PHE A 19 9.32 4.82 -4.77
C PHE A 19 8.69 6.20 -4.70
N THR A 20 8.84 6.92 -3.58
CA THR A 20 8.26 8.27 -3.46
C THR A 20 8.88 9.24 -4.46
N ARG A 21 10.19 9.13 -4.75
CA ARG A 21 10.84 9.93 -5.79
C ARG A 21 10.36 9.60 -7.21
N ALA A 22 10.14 8.32 -7.52
CA ALA A 22 9.61 7.90 -8.81
C ALA A 22 8.17 8.42 -9.00
N LEU A 23 7.37 8.37 -7.94
CA LEU A 23 6.01 8.89 -7.94
C LEU A 23 5.96 10.41 -8.10
N ASP A 24 6.86 11.13 -7.43
CA ASP A 24 6.98 12.58 -7.54
C ASP A 24 7.29 13.02 -8.99
N ARG A 25 8.24 12.34 -9.64
CA ARG A 25 8.54 12.54 -11.07
C ARG A 25 7.37 12.17 -11.99
N ALA A 26 6.57 11.17 -11.64
CA ALA A 26 5.39 10.84 -12.43
C ALA A 26 4.33 11.94 -12.31
N ARG A 27 4.15 12.51 -11.12
CA ARG A 27 3.20 13.60 -10.85
C ARG A 27 3.62 14.94 -11.45
N GLU A 28 4.91 15.14 -11.75
CA GLU A 28 5.40 16.28 -12.54
C GLU A 28 4.79 16.37 -13.94
N LEU A 29 4.28 15.27 -14.47
CA LEU A 29 3.70 15.20 -15.82
C LEU A 29 2.18 15.34 -15.82
N VAL A 30 1.57 15.52 -14.64
CA VAL A 30 0.12 15.68 -14.44
C VAL A 30 -0.21 17.17 -14.36
N PRO A 31 -1.40 17.63 -14.83
CA PRO A 31 -1.78 19.03 -14.71
C PRO A 31 -1.68 19.60 -13.28
N ASP A 32 -1.23 20.85 -13.16
CA ASP A 32 -0.76 21.48 -11.91
C ASP A 32 -1.69 21.33 -10.70
N MET A 33 -3.01 21.32 -10.90
CA MET A 33 -3.98 21.25 -9.80
C MET A 33 -3.96 19.89 -9.06
N GLU A 34 -3.64 18.78 -9.73
CA GLU A 34 -3.62 17.44 -9.10
C GLU A 34 -2.29 17.16 -8.38
N ARG A 35 -1.22 17.88 -8.73
CA ARG A 35 0.08 17.77 -8.05
C ARG A 35 0.04 18.31 -6.61
N LEU A 36 -0.84 19.26 -6.33
CA LEU A 36 -0.95 19.91 -5.02
C LEU A 36 -1.81 19.15 -4.00
N GLU A 37 -2.47 18.07 -4.42
CA GLU A 37 -3.31 17.24 -3.57
C GLU A 37 -2.57 15.99 -3.07
N PRO A 38 -2.97 15.39 -1.94
CA PRO A 38 -2.47 14.08 -1.56
C PRO A 38 -2.82 13.01 -2.59
N VAL A 39 -1.96 12.00 -2.74
CA VAL A 39 -2.37 10.78 -3.43
C VAL A 39 -3.37 10.06 -2.53
N ARG A 40 -4.55 9.76 -3.09
CA ARG A 40 -5.71 9.29 -2.33
C ARG A 40 -6.06 7.85 -2.63
N THR A 41 -5.87 7.39 -3.87
CA THR A 41 -6.35 6.07 -4.31
C THR A 41 -5.31 5.28 -5.08
N ILE A 42 -5.48 3.96 -5.13
CA ILE A 42 -4.62 3.08 -5.93
C ILE A 42 -4.83 3.36 -7.42
N GLY A 43 -6.06 3.70 -7.81
CA GLY A 43 -6.37 4.12 -9.18
C GLY A 43 -5.48 5.27 -9.67
N GLN A 44 -5.18 6.25 -8.81
CA GLN A 44 -4.23 7.32 -9.15
C GLN A 44 -2.81 6.79 -9.39
N VAL A 45 -2.33 5.89 -8.53
CA VAL A 45 -0.98 5.30 -8.68
C VAL A 45 -0.87 4.49 -9.97
N VAL A 46 -1.92 3.76 -10.35
CA VAL A 46 -2.01 3.06 -11.64
C VAL A 46 -1.95 4.06 -12.80
N ALA A 47 -2.78 5.11 -12.77
CA ALA A 47 -2.79 6.14 -13.81
C ALA A 47 -1.43 6.85 -13.95
N TYR A 48 -0.76 7.17 -12.85
CA TYR A 48 0.59 7.75 -12.88
C TYR A 48 1.60 6.79 -13.48
N THR A 49 1.55 5.51 -13.12
CA THR A 49 2.46 4.46 -13.61
C THR A 49 2.31 4.24 -15.12
N ASP A 50 1.07 4.18 -15.60
CA ASP A 50 0.78 3.83 -16.99
C ASP A 50 0.92 5.00 -17.94
N GLN A 51 0.40 6.17 -17.55
CA GLN A 51 0.23 7.33 -18.43
C GLN A 51 1.28 8.41 -18.19
N HIS A 52 1.86 8.49 -17.00
CA HIS A 52 2.70 9.61 -16.57
C HIS A 52 4.11 9.16 -16.14
N THR A 53 4.62 8.04 -16.66
CA THR A 53 5.98 7.58 -16.35
C THR A 53 6.81 7.33 -17.62
N VAL A 54 7.83 8.16 -17.87
CA VAL A 54 8.71 8.03 -19.05
C VAL A 54 9.89 7.11 -18.79
N SER A 55 10.42 7.11 -17.57
CA SER A 55 11.57 6.29 -17.16
C SER A 55 11.16 4.83 -16.93
N ALA A 56 11.79 3.89 -17.64
CA ALA A 56 11.59 2.46 -17.43
C ALA A 56 11.95 2.02 -15.99
N THR A 57 12.95 2.68 -15.39
CA THR A 57 13.34 2.45 -13.99
C THR A 57 12.24 2.87 -13.03
N ASP A 58 11.66 4.06 -13.24
CA ASP A 58 10.59 4.57 -12.38
C ASP A 58 9.33 3.71 -12.50
N ARG A 59 8.97 3.36 -13.74
CA ARG A 59 7.86 2.45 -14.02
C ARG A 59 8.04 1.11 -13.30
N ARG A 60 9.26 0.54 -13.33
CA ARG A 60 9.57 -0.70 -12.61
C ARG A 60 9.38 -0.54 -11.10
N ILE A 61 9.85 0.56 -10.51
CA ILE A 61 9.72 0.82 -9.07
C ILE A 61 8.26 0.96 -8.66
N LEU A 62 7.46 1.75 -9.40
CA LEU A 62 6.03 1.90 -9.14
C LEU A 62 5.28 0.57 -9.30
N THR A 63 5.66 -0.23 -10.29
CA THR A 63 5.08 -1.57 -10.53
C THR A 63 5.34 -2.53 -9.37
N ILE A 64 6.48 -2.42 -8.67
CA ILE A 64 6.74 -3.26 -7.48
C ILE A 64 5.67 -2.99 -6.39
N PHE A 65 5.32 -1.72 -6.17
CA PHE A 65 4.25 -1.36 -5.23
C PHE A 65 2.90 -1.92 -5.67
N LEU A 66 2.53 -1.75 -6.93
CA LEU A 66 1.25 -2.25 -7.47
C LEU A 66 1.16 -3.78 -7.42
N ASN A 67 2.27 -4.48 -7.67
CA ASN A 67 2.32 -5.94 -7.53
C ASN A 67 2.15 -6.36 -6.07
N LEU A 68 2.70 -5.64 -5.10
CA LEU A 68 2.49 -5.94 -3.68
C LEU A 68 1.06 -5.67 -3.24
N HIS A 69 0.44 -4.59 -3.73
CA HIS A 69 -0.97 -4.33 -3.51
C HIS A 69 -1.82 -5.50 -4.03
N ARG A 70 -1.58 -5.94 -5.28
CA ARG A 70 -2.27 -7.10 -5.86
C ARG A 70 -2.02 -8.38 -5.07
N ASP A 71 -0.78 -8.64 -4.64
CA ASP A 71 -0.46 -9.80 -3.81
C ASP A 71 -1.26 -9.80 -2.49
N MET A 72 -1.54 -8.63 -1.91
CA MET A 72 -2.40 -8.49 -0.73
C MET A 72 -3.87 -8.74 -1.06
N GLU A 73 -4.33 -8.30 -2.23
CA GLU A 73 -5.67 -8.64 -2.72
C GLU A 73 -5.81 -10.14 -2.93
N ASP A 74 -4.85 -10.80 -3.58
CA ASP A 74 -4.89 -12.23 -3.85
C ASP A 74 -4.85 -13.06 -2.55
N PHE A 75 -4.14 -12.60 -1.53
CA PHE A 75 -4.08 -13.28 -0.25
C PHE A 75 -5.45 -13.36 0.45
N ARG A 76 -6.33 -12.38 0.21
CA ARG A 76 -7.71 -12.38 0.74
C ARG A 76 -8.54 -13.55 0.21
N GLU A 77 -8.21 -14.04 -0.98
CA GLU A 77 -8.88 -15.17 -1.63
C GLU A 77 -8.30 -16.53 -1.15
N GLY A 78 -7.35 -16.50 -0.22
CA GLY A 78 -6.69 -17.68 0.32
C GLY A 78 -7.59 -18.52 1.22
N PRO A 79 -7.36 -19.84 1.32
CA PRO A 79 -8.19 -20.76 2.10
C PRO A 79 -8.23 -20.41 3.60
N VAL A 80 -7.20 -19.74 4.13
CA VAL A 80 -7.19 -19.24 5.52
C VAL A 80 -8.35 -18.28 5.78
N PHE A 81 -8.73 -17.42 4.82
CA PHE A 81 -9.82 -16.45 4.97
C PHE A 81 -11.21 -17.06 4.84
N SER A 82 -11.29 -18.30 4.32
CA SER A 82 -12.55 -19.05 4.20
C SER A 82 -12.91 -19.87 5.45
N ALA A 83 -11.98 -19.98 6.41
CA ALA A 83 -12.20 -20.68 7.68
C ALA A 83 -13.06 -19.85 8.64
N CYS A 84 -13.79 -20.52 9.55
CA CYS A 84 -14.74 -19.93 10.50
C CYS A 84 -14.30 -18.57 11.05
N ALA A 85 -14.95 -17.50 10.58
CA ALA A 85 -14.71 -16.16 11.06
C ALA A 85 -15.55 -15.88 12.32
N THR A 86 -14.89 -15.49 13.42
CA THR A 86 -15.59 -14.78 14.50
C THR A 86 -16.08 -13.43 13.97
N PRO A 87 -17.08 -12.78 14.61
CA PRO A 87 -17.49 -11.43 14.23
C PRO A 87 -16.34 -10.42 14.21
N GLU A 88 -15.37 -10.56 15.11
CA GLU A 88 -14.18 -9.72 15.19
C GLU A 88 -13.26 -9.93 13.99
N THR A 89 -12.96 -11.20 13.65
CA THR A 89 -12.16 -11.53 12.47
C THR A 89 -12.85 -11.11 11.18
N ALA A 90 -14.18 -11.29 11.07
CA ALA A 90 -14.97 -10.86 9.92
C ALA A 90 -14.93 -9.33 9.73
N ALA A 91 -15.03 -8.56 10.82
CA ALA A 91 -14.91 -7.10 10.76
C ALA A 91 -13.52 -6.65 10.28
N ARG A 92 -12.44 -7.30 10.75
CA ARG A 92 -11.07 -7.04 10.27
C ARG A 92 -10.90 -7.39 8.80
N MET A 93 -11.48 -8.51 8.34
CA MET A 93 -11.45 -8.91 6.94
C MET A 93 -12.16 -7.88 6.05
N GLU A 94 -13.34 -7.39 6.45
CA GLU A 94 -14.05 -6.36 5.68
C GLU A 94 -13.30 -5.02 5.68
N GLN A 95 -12.68 -4.64 6.81
CA GLN A 95 -11.80 -3.47 6.86
C GLN A 95 -10.65 -3.61 5.85
N TRP A 96 -9.97 -4.75 5.84
CA TRP A 96 -8.89 -5.01 4.90
C TRP A 96 -9.39 -4.97 3.44
N ARG A 97 -10.53 -5.62 3.15
CA ARG A 97 -11.15 -5.62 1.82
C ARG A 97 -11.46 -4.21 1.33
N SER A 98 -12.03 -3.38 2.21
CA SER A 98 -12.33 -1.98 1.91
C SER A 98 -11.06 -1.19 1.59
N MET A 99 -10.00 -1.35 2.40
CA MET A 99 -8.73 -0.64 2.23
C MET A 99 -8.02 -0.92 0.90
N LEU A 100 -8.11 -2.15 0.39
CA LEU A 100 -7.50 -2.54 -0.88
C LEU A 100 -8.37 -2.22 -2.11
N SER A 101 -9.54 -1.62 -1.91
CA SER A 101 -10.38 -1.22 -3.04
C SER A 101 -9.68 -0.14 -3.88
N PRO A 102 -9.75 -0.18 -5.22
CA PRO A 102 -9.11 0.82 -6.09
C PRO A 102 -9.50 2.27 -5.80
N ASN A 103 -10.68 2.48 -5.21
CA ASN A 103 -11.26 3.80 -4.90
C ASN A 103 -11.23 4.15 -3.41
N TYR A 104 -10.58 3.33 -2.57
CA TYR A 104 -10.43 3.64 -1.16
C TYR A 104 -9.56 4.90 -0.97
N ASP A 105 -10.09 5.91 -0.28
CA ASP A 105 -9.34 7.12 0.05
C ASP A 105 -8.43 6.84 1.26
N PHE A 106 -7.15 6.61 0.99
CA PHE A 106 -6.12 6.40 2.00
C PHE A 106 -5.39 7.68 2.42
N SER A 107 -5.79 8.87 1.95
CA SER A 107 -5.05 10.12 2.20
C SER A 107 -4.90 10.47 3.68
N SER A 108 -5.82 10.01 4.53
CA SER A 108 -5.81 10.18 5.98
C SER A 108 -5.03 9.11 6.74
N LEU A 109 -4.65 8.00 6.10
CA LEU A 109 -3.94 6.89 6.77
C LEU A 109 -2.58 7.34 7.27
N ARG A 110 -2.29 7.04 8.53
CA ARG A 110 -0.97 7.23 9.13
C ARG A 110 -0.67 6.00 9.94
N VAL A 111 0.29 5.20 9.47
CA VAL A 111 0.74 4.06 10.26
C VAL A 111 1.73 4.52 11.32
N GLY A 112 1.57 3.97 12.52
CA GLY A 112 2.42 4.26 13.67
C GLY A 112 3.55 3.24 13.83
N PHE A 113 4.02 3.10 15.06
CA PHE A 113 4.93 2.02 15.45
C PHE A 113 4.38 0.64 15.04
N PRO A 114 5.21 -0.31 14.56
CA PRO A 114 6.67 -0.27 14.43
C PRO A 114 7.20 0.32 13.11
N HIS A 115 6.35 0.91 12.27
CA HIS A 115 6.68 1.36 10.90
C HIS A 115 7.36 2.73 10.86
N GLN A 116 8.31 2.96 11.76
CA GLN A 116 9.02 4.23 11.92
C GLN A 116 9.85 4.61 10.69
N GLU A 117 10.14 3.66 9.80
CA GLU A 117 10.82 3.94 8.53
C GLU A 117 10.11 5.00 7.67
N LEU A 118 8.79 5.15 7.84
CA LEU A 118 8.02 6.17 7.14
C LEU A 118 8.30 7.59 7.66
N ASN A 119 8.86 7.69 8.88
CA ASN A 119 9.38 8.96 9.39
C ASN A 119 10.61 9.43 8.62
N HIS A 120 11.25 8.57 7.81
CA HIS A 120 12.38 8.97 6.95
C HIS A 120 11.95 9.69 5.67
N LEU A 121 10.65 9.91 5.44
CA LEU A 121 10.22 10.87 4.43
C LEU A 121 10.82 12.24 4.77
N SER A 122 11.58 12.78 3.83
CA SER A 122 12.54 13.86 4.03
C SER A 122 11.93 15.24 4.29
N CYS A 123 10.63 15.42 4.06
CA CYS A 123 9.93 16.69 4.26
C CYS A 123 8.48 16.47 4.71
N THR A 124 7.92 17.46 5.41
CA THR A 124 6.49 17.53 5.77
C THR A 124 5.61 17.38 4.53
N GLU A 125 5.99 18.00 3.42
CA GLU A 125 5.26 17.92 2.15
C GLU A 125 5.16 16.48 1.62
N ALA A 126 6.27 15.73 1.63
CA ALA A 126 6.26 14.32 1.25
C ALA A 126 5.38 13.47 2.18
N ARG A 127 5.31 13.81 3.48
CA ARG A 127 4.40 13.16 4.44
C ARG A 127 2.94 13.55 4.18
N THR A 128 2.67 14.79 3.77
CA THR A 128 1.33 15.26 3.42
C THR A 128 0.83 14.57 2.15
N TYR A 129 1.65 14.51 1.11
CA TYR A 129 1.22 14.01 -0.20
C TYR A 129 1.27 12.50 -0.35
N TYR A 130 2.23 11.85 0.30
CA TYR A 130 2.47 10.41 0.13
C TYR A 130 2.26 9.61 1.42
N GLY A 131 2.05 10.27 2.56
CA GLY A 131 1.93 9.61 3.88
C GLY A 131 0.84 8.54 3.93
N GLY A 132 -0.32 8.84 3.35
CA GLY A 132 -1.42 7.88 3.21
C GLY A 132 -1.03 6.64 2.40
N LEU A 133 -0.48 6.88 1.21
CA LEU A 133 -0.04 5.84 0.28
C LEU A 133 1.01 4.90 0.90
N VAL A 134 2.04 5.47 1.52
CA VAL A 134 3.11 4.66 2.13
C VAL A 134 2.67 3.96 3.42
N SER A 135 1.56 4.41 4.02
CA SER A 135 0.95 3.76 5.20
C SER A 135 0.03 2.59 4.81
N LEU A 136 -0.47 2.55 3.57
CA LEU A 136 -1.47 1.58 3.15
C LEU A 136 -0.98 0.12 3.28
N LEU A 137 0.16 -0.19 2.64
CA LEU A 137 0.73 -1.55 2.65
C LEU A 137 1.07 -2.06 4.06
N PRO A 138 1.77 -1.31 4.93
CA PRO A 138 2.06 -1.79 6.28
C PRO A 138 0.79 -2.00 7.12
N ILE A 139 -0.21 -1.12 7.03
CA ILE A 139 -1.48 -1.33 7.76
C ILE A 139 -2.21 -2.58 7.25
N ALA A 140 -2.29 -2.75 5.94
CA ALA A 140 -2.89 -3.93 5.34
C ALA A 140 -2.16 -5.22 5.75
N LEU A 141 -0.83 -5.17 5.87
CA LEU A 141 -0.01 -6.29 6.32
C LEU A 141 -0.19 -6.61 7.81
N ASP A 142 -0.35 -5.59 8.66
CA ASP A 142 -0.62 -5.79 10.08
C ASP A 142 -2.00 -6.44 10.27
N LEU A 143 -3.03 -5.92 9.58
CA LEU A 143 -4.37 -6.53 9.56
C LEU A 143 -4.32 -7.99 9.10
N ALA A 144 -3.51 -8.29 8.08
CA ALA A 144 -3.28 -9.65 7.61
C ALA A 144 -2.76 -10.58 8.69
N THR A 145 -1.73 -10.11 9.37
CA THR A 145 -1.01 -10.88 10.38
C THR A 145 -1.93 -11.14 11.56
N ASP A 146 -2.70 -10.12 11.98
CA ASP A 146 -3.67 -10.25 13.07
C ASP A 146 -4.80 -11.22 12.74
N ILE A 147 -5.30 -11.21 11.50
CA ILE A 147 -6.36 -12.14 11.07
C ILE A 147 -5.84 -13.58 11.07
N VAL A 148 -4.68 -13.83 10.46
CA VAL A 148 -4.06 -15.16 10.44
C VAL A 148 -3.81 -15.65 11.87
N TYR A 149 -3.22 -14.80 12.71
CA TYR A 149 -2.95 -15.13 14.11
C TYR A 149 -4.23 -15.44 14.90
N SER A 150 -5.31 -14.71 14.65
CA SER A 150 -6.61 -14.95 15.29
C SER A 150 -7.18 -16.31 14.87
N LEU A 151 -7.09 -16.64 13.59
CA LEU A 151 -7.61 -17.90 13.03
C LEU A 151 -6.80 -19.12 13.47
N GLU A 152 -5.47 -19.00 13.59
CA GLU A 152 -4.60 -20.09 14.07
C GLU A 152 -4.82 -20.44 15.55
N ARG A 153 -5.44 -19.54 16.33
CA ARG A 153 -5.71 -19.72 17.76
C ARG A 153 -7.12 -20.23 18.07
N MET A 154 -7.94 -20.43 17.05
CA MET A 154 -9.29 -21.02 17.14
C MET A 154 -9.24 -22.53 17.01
#